data_AF-A0A6V7IMR0-F1
#
_entry.id   AF-A0A6V7IMR0-F1
#
_cell.length_a   1.000
_cell.length_b   1.000
_cell.length_c   1.000
_cell.angle_alpha   90.00
_cell.angle_beta   90.00
_cell.angle_gamma   90.00
#
_symmetry.space_group_name_H-M   'P 1'
#
loop_
_entity.id
_entity.type
_entity.pdbx_description
1 polymer ?
#
loop_
_entity_poly.entity_id
_entity_poly.type
_entity_poly.pdbx_seq_one_letter_code
_entity_poly.pdbx_strand_id
1 'polypeptide(L)'
;MENYFSTWGSPLTLVTDNGPSFCSSEFSTFLKFYGVEHIRTPPYHPPSNSAAENMVKTFKDKLKKLVKSGISTQKSIHMFLMSYRSTPHCTTGYTPAELHLGRKMRTRWGLLRPSLRARVESQQCQQKLYAPGKRQVIYELDENVMAENVTGKDWVRAKIKKVVSPVVYLVRTIDGRLWK
;
A
#
# COMPACT_ATOMS: atom_id res chain seq x y z
N MET A 1 -11.45 -20.11 -0.29
CA MET A 1 -10.17 -19.79 0.40
C MET A 1 -9.16 -19.20 -0.58
N GLU A 2 -9.18 -19.59 -1.85
CA GLU A 2 -8.37 -19.05 -2.95
C GLU A 2 -8.36 -17.51 -3.03
N ASN A 3 -9.51 -16.85 -3.03
CA ASN A 3 -9.57 -15.38 -3.06
C ASN A 3 -8.82 -14.71 -1.89
N TYR A 4 -8.77 -15.36 -0.73
CA TYR A 4 -8.01 -14.84 0.41
C TYR A 4 -6.51 -15.02 0.20
N PHE A 5 -6.07 -16.19 -0.27
CA PHE A 5 -4.66 -16.48 -0.55
C PHE A 5 -4.12 -15.63 -1.72
N SER A 6 -4.93 -15.36 -2.74
CA SER A 6 -4.51 -14.49 -3.84
C SER A 6 -4.39 -13.02 -3.43
N THR A 7 -5.19 -12.58 -2.45
CA THR A 7 -5.16 -11.19 -1.96
C THR A 7 -4.03 -10.95 -0.96
N TRP A 8 -3.79 -11.91 -0.05
CA TRP A 8 -2.92 -11.71 1.12
C TRP A 8 -1.70 -12.64 1.18
N GLY A 9 -1.63 -13.63 0.28
CA GLY A 9 -0.67 -14.72 0.36
C GLY A 9 -1.22 -15.92 1.15
N SER A 10 -0.62 -17.09 0.94
CA SER A 10 -0.89 -18.26 1.77
C SER A 10 -0.19 -18.12 3.13
N PRO A 11 -0.88 -18.45 4.25
CA PRO A 11 -0.25 -18.47 5.56
C PRO A 11 0.71 -19.66 5.68
N LEU A 12 1.68 -19.55 6.59
CA LEU A 12 2.57 -20.68 6.91
C LEU A 12 1.78 -21.83 7.56
N THR A 13 0.90 -21.47 8.51
CA THR A 13 0.15 -22.43 9.32
C THR A 13 -1.30 -21.99 9.41
N LEU A 14 -2.23 -22.93 9.28
CA LEU A 14 -3.65 -22.74 9.50
C LEU A 14 -4.10 -23.61 10.67
N VAL A 15 -4.69 -22.99 11.69
CA VAL A 15 -5.25 -23.68 12.85
C VAL A 15 -6.78 -23.72 12.71
N THR A 16 -7.39 -24.91 12.74
CA THR A 16 -8.85 -25.07 12.69
C THR A 16 -9.36 -26.03 13.75
N ASP A 17 -10.66 -26.00 13.98
CA ASP A 17 -11.35 -27.08 14.70
C ASP A 17 -11.46 -28.36 13.84
N ASN A 18 -12.03 -29.41 14.42
CA ASN A 18 -12.31 -30.68 13.76
C ASN A 18 -13.64 -30.66 12.96
N GLY A 19 -14.08 -29.50 12.49
CA GLY A 19 -15.27 -29.39 11.65
C GLY A 19 -15.17 -30.27 10.39
N PRO A 20 -16.26 -30.90 9.92
CA PRO A 20 -16.23 -31.81 8.77
C PRO A 20 -15.63 -31.18 7.51
N SER A 21 -15.89 -29.90 7.28
CA SER A 21 -15.36 -29.14 6.14
C SER A 21 -13.84 -28.96 6.18
N PHE A 22 -13.24 -28.95 7.37
CA PHE A 22 -11.79 -28.83 7.55
C PHE A 22 -11.10 -30.20 7.64
N CYS A 23 -11.86 -31.27 7.82
CA CYS A 23 -11.33 -32.64 7.87
C CYS A 23 -11.42 -33.38 6.52
N SER A 24 -11.91 -32.74 5.45
CA SER A 24 -12.02 -33.40 4.14
C SER A 24 -10.65 -33.62 3.49
N SER A 25 -10.55 -34.69 2.70
CA SER A 25 -9.35 -35.01 1.91
C SER A 25 -9.05 -33.91 0.88
N GLU A 26 -10.10 -33.33 0.30
CA GLU A 26 -10.04 -32.20 -0.64
C GLU A 26 -9.37 -30.99 0.01
N PHE A 27 -9.78 -30.65 1.24
CA PHE A 27 -9.22 -29.52 1.98
C PHE A 27 -7.75 -29.76 2.36
N SER A 28 -7.40 -30.97 2.79
CA SER A 28 -6.02 -31.33 3.07
C SER A 28 -5.13 -31.22 1.81
N THR A 29 -5.65 -31.69 0.66
CA THR A 29 -4.94 -31.61 -0.62
C THR A 29 -4.76 -30.17 -1.07
N PHE A 30 -5.79 -29.33 -0.90
CA PHE A 30 -5.74 -27.90 -1.16
C PHE A 30 -4.64 -27.22 -0.32
N LEU A 31 -4.61 -27.44 1.01
CA LEU A 31 -3.60 -26.82 1.86
C LEU A 31 -2.18 -27.30 1.53
N LYS A 32 -2.00 -28.59 1.23
CA LYS A 32 -0.71 -29.13 0.77
C LYS A 32 -0.24 -28.48 -0.53
N PHE A 33 -1.15 -28.26 -1.49
CA PHE A 33 -0.81 -27.59 -2.75
C PHE A 33 -0.29 -26.16 -2.52
N TYR A 34 -0.86 -25.42 -1.57
CA TYR A 34 -0.40 -24.08 -1.20
C TYR A 34 0.74 -24.05 -0.17
N GLY A 35 1.27 -25.21 0.23
CA GLY A 35 2.36 -25.33 1.21
C GLY A 35 1.98 -24.88 2.63
N VAL A 36 0.69 -24.95 2.98
CA VAL A 36 0.17 -24.52 4.28
C VAL A 36 0.15 -25.70 5.25
N GLU A 37 0.77 -25.55 6.41
CA GLU A 37 0.70 -26.52 7.50
C GLU A 37 -0.68 -26.45 8.18
N HIS A 38 -1.42 -27.56 8.19
CA HIS A 38 -2.74 -27.61 8.81
C HIS A 38 -2.68 -28.24 10.20
N ILE A 39 -2.89 -27.43 11.23
CA ILE A 39 -2.96 -27.87 12.63
C ILE A 39 -4.42 -27.93 13.05
N ARG A 40 -4.86 -29.08 13.54
CA ARG A 40 -6.20 -29.25 14.07
C ARG A 40 -6.18 -29.18 15.59
N THR A 41 -7.05 -28.36 16.17
CA THR A 41 -7.17 -28.28 17.62
C THR A 41 -7.76 -29.58 18.15
N PRO A 42 -7.18 -30.18 19.20
CA PRO A 42 -7.78 -31.33 19.86
C PRO A 42 -9.21 -31.01 20.32
N PRO A 43 -10.11 -32.00 20.37
CA PRO A 43 -11.32 -31.87 21.16
C PRO A 43 -10.89 -31.45 22.58
N TYR A 44 -11.50 -30.40 23.13
CA TYR A 44 -11.19 -29.86 24.47
C TYR A 44 -9.90 -29.04 24.61
N HIS A 45 -9.33 -28.46 23.53
CA HIS A 45 -8.27 -27.45 23.64
C HIS A 45 -8.78 -26.01 23.31
N PRO A 46 -9.65 -25.44 24.15
CA PRO A 46 -10.37 -24.20 23.85
C PRO A 46 -9.49 -22.97 23.54
N PRO A 47 -8.27 -22.75 24.10
CA PRO A 47 -7.54 -21.51 23.89
C PRO A 47 -7.24 -21.23 22.42
N SER A 48 -6.88 -22.26 21.64
CA SER A 48 -6.40 -22.10 20.26
C SER A 48 -7.47 -21.60 19.30
N ASN A 49 -8.74 -21.99 19.49
CA ASN A 49 -9.86 -21.50 18.68
C ASN A 49 -10.71 -20.42 19.38
N SER A 50 -10.50 -20.20 20.69
CA SER A 50 -11.27 -19.23 21.47
C SER A 50 -11.18 -17.81 20.90
N ALA A 51 -10.05 -17.43 20.30
CA ALA A 51 -9.89 -16.12 19.67
C ALA A 51 -10.83 -15.95 18.45
N ALA A 52 -10.94 -16.98 17.62
CA ALA A 52 -11.87 -17.00 16.49
C ALA A 52 -13.33 -16.97 16.98
N GLU A 53 -13.66 -17.78 17.99
CA GLU A 53 -14.99 -17.82 18.59
C GLU A 53 -15.41 -16.47 19.21
N ASN A 54 -14.50 -15.83 19.95
CA ASN A 54 -14.72 -14.50 20.53
C ASN A 54 -14.93 -13.43 19.44
N MET A 55 -14.19 -13.53 18.34
CA MET A 55 -14.38 -12.65 17.18
C MET A 55 -15.77 -12.85 16.56
N VAL A 56 -16.20 -14.11 16.38
CA VAL A 56 -17.52 -14.45 15.82
C VAL A 56 -18.64 -13.95 16.73
N LYS A 57 -18.50 -14.09 18.04
CA LYS A 57 -19.45 -13.54 19.03
C LYS A 57 -19.57 -12.02 18.88
N THR A 58 -18.44 -11.32 18.90
CA THR A 58 -18.39 -9.86 18.73
C THR A 58 -19.00 -9.42 17.39
N PHE A 59 -18.76 -10.17 16.33
CA PHE A 59 -19.34 -9.93 15.01
C PHE A 59 -20.85 -10.05 15.02
N LYS A 60 -21.39 -11.16 15.54
CA LYS A 60 -22.83 -11.40 15.63
C LYS A 60 -23.53 -10.31 16.43
N ASP A 61 -22.96 -9.90 17.57
CA ASP A 61 -23.54 -8.87 18.43
C ASP A 61 -23.59 -7.50 17.75
N LYS A 62 -22.52 -7.09 17.06
CA LYS A 62 -22.50 -5.83 16.31
C LYS A 62 -23.40 -5.90 15.07
N LEU A 63 -23.41 -7.02 14.37
CA LEU A 63 -24.25 -7.20 13.17
C LEU A 63 -25.74 -7.08 13.51
N LYS A 64 -26.18 -7.74 14.59
CA LYS A 64 -27.57 -7.65 15.09
C LYS A 64 -27.98 -6.20 15.36
N LYS A 65 -27.11 -5.41 16.00
CA LYS A 65 -27.36 -3.99 16.29
C LYS A 65 -27.49 -3.14 15.02
N LEU A 66 -26.60 -3.35 14.05
CA LEU A 66 -26.61 -2.60 12.78
C LEU A 66 -27.83 -2.95 11.91
N VAL A 67 -28.17 -4.23 11.83
CA VAL A 67 -29.37 -4.67 11.09
C VAL A 67 -30.64 -4.15 11.75
N LYS A 68 -30.72 -4.16 13.09
CA LYS A 68 -31.86 -3.57 13.84
C LYS A 68 -32.02 -2.06 13.58
N SER A 69 -30.93 -1.36 13.25
CA SER A 69 -30.97 0.07 12.87
C SER A 69 -31.38 0.33 11.41
N GLY A 70 -31.79 -0.70 10.66
CA GLY A 70 -32.26 -0.55 9.27
C GLY A 70 -31.15 -0.57 8.22
N ILE A 71 -29.92 -0.90 8.59
CA ILE A 71 -28.79 -1.00 7.64
C ILE A 71 -28.81 -2.37 6.97
N SER A 72 -28.61 -2.43 5.65
CA SER A 72 -28.52 -3.70 4.93
C SER A 72 -27.42 -4.59 5.50
N THR A 73 -27.62 -5.91 5.45
CA THR A 73 -26.66 -6.89 5.99
C THR A 73 -25.28 -6.71 5.38
N GLN A 74 -25.20 -6.53 4.06
CA GLN A 74 -23.93 -6.34 3.36
C GLN A 74 -23.18 -5.10 3.84
N LYS A 75 -23.88 -3.96 3.95
CA LYS A 75 -23.28 -2.71 4.44
C LYS A 75 -22.86 -2.84 5.91
N SER A 76 -23.64 -3.56 6.71
CA SER A 76 -23.33 -3.85 8.11
C SER A 76 -22.05 -4.68 8.26
N ILE A 77 -21.84 -5.68 7.40
CA ILE A 77 -20.60 -6.48 7.35
C ILE A 77 -19.40 -5.57 7.03
N HIS A 78 -19.49 -4.74 5.99
CA HIS A 78 -18.41 -3.82 5.63
C HIS A 78 -18.10 -2.83 6.76
N MET A 79 -19.12 -2.25 7.38
CA MET A 79 -18.95 -1.33 8.51
C MET A 79 -18.30 -2.00 9.72
N PHE A 80 -18.71 -3.23 10.04
CA PHE A 80 -18.09 -4.02 11.10
C PHE A 80 -16.61 -4.27 10.80
N LEU A 81 -16.29 -4.79 9.62
CA LEU A 81 -14.91 -5.13 9.24
C LEU A 81 -14.01 -3.91 9.28
N MET A 82 -14.48 -2.76 8.77
CA MET A 82 -13.74 -1.50 8.85
C MET A 82 -13.50 -1.06 10.29
N SER A 83 -14.51 -1.12 11.15
CA SER A 83 -14.36 -0.77 12.58
C SER A 83 -13.43 -1.72 13.31
N TYR A 84 -13.63 -3.03 13.18
CA TYR A 84 -12.84 -4.04 13.88
C TYR A 84 -11.36 -3.97 13.49
N ARG A 85 -11.08 -3.88 12.19
CA ARG A 85 -9.69 -3.80 11.68
C ARG A 85 -8.97 -2.51 12.04
N SER A 86 -9.69 -1.42 12.37
CA SER A 86 -9.09 -0.12 12.75
C SER A 86 -9.13 0.17 14.25
N THR A 87 -9.70 -0.72 15.07
CA THR A 87 -9.77 -0.53 16.52
C THR A 87 -8.61 -1.28 17.17
N PRO A 88 -7.78 -0.63 18.01
CA PRO A 88 -6.70 -1.32 18.71
C PRO A 88 -7.24 -2.45 19.59
N HIS A 89 -6.60 -3.61 19.54
CA HIS A 89 -6.96 -4.72 20.41
C HIS A 89 -6.41 -4.49 21.83
N CYS A 90 -7.19 -4.79 22.86
CA CYS A 90 -6.82 -4.51 24.25
C CYS A 90 -5.50 -5.19 24.68
N THR A 91 -5.27 -6.42 24.21
CA THR A 91 -4.07 -7.19 24.57
C THR A 91 -2.81 -6.72 23.85
N THR A 92 -2.91 -6.38 22.55
CA THR A 92 -1.73 -6.07 21.73
C THR A 92 -1.44 -4.58 21.65
N GLY A 93 -2.43 -3.72 21.90
CA GLY A 93 -2.32 -2.27 21.70
C GLY A 93 -2.29 -1.84 20.23
N TYR A 94 -2.22 -2.78 19.29
CA TYR A 94 -2.21 -2.55 17.85
C TYR A 94 -3.55 -2.91 17.22
N THR A 95 -3.87 -2.28 16.09
CA THR A 95 -5.05 -2.64 15.30
C THR A 95 -4.78 -3.92 14.51
N PRO A 96 -5.79 -4.77 14.25
CA PRO A 96 -5.62 -5.95 13.40
C PRO A 96 -5.10 -5.61 11.99
N ALA A 97 -5.52 -4.48 11.41
CA ALA A 97 -4.98 -4.04 10.12
C ALA A 97 -3.50 -3.65 10.19
N GLU A 98 -3.03 -3.04 11.28
CA GLU A 98 -1.61 -2.71 11.43
C GLU A 98 -0.75 -3.95 11.53
N LEU A 99 -1.17 -4.94 12.32
CA LEU A 99 -0.46 -6.21 12.44
C LEU A 99 -0.43 -6.98 11.11
N HIS A 100 -1.49 -6.89 10.31
CA HIS A 100 -1.59 -7.59 9.05
C HIS A 100 -0.91 -6.86 7.87
N LEU A 101 -1.02 -5.53 7.80
CA LEU A 101 -0.55 -4.72 6.66
C LEU A 101 0.79 -4.01 6.92
N GLY A 102 1.28 -4.02 8.16
CA GLY A 102 2.46 -3.23 8.57
C GLY A 102 2.24 -1.71 8.57
N ARG A 103 1.01 -1.23 8.35
CA ARG A 103 0.68 0.20 8.30
C ARG A 103 -0.69 0.51 8.89
N LYS A 104 -0.87 1.74 9.37
CA LYS A 104 -2.18 2.20 9.85
C LYS A 104 -3.19 2.25 8.70
N MET A 105 -4.36 1.67 8.89
CA MET A 105 -5.46 1.81 7.94
C MET A 105 -6.01 3.25 7.98
N ARG A 106 -6.23 3.85 6.81
CA ARG A 106 -6.85 5.18 6.72
C ARG A 106 -8.32 5.08 7.13
N THR A 107 -8.71 5.87 8.13
CA THR A 107 -10.09 5.98 8.61
C THR A 107 -10.55 7.42 8.57
N ARG A 108 -11.85 7.66 8.77
CA ARG A 108 -12.41 9.01 8.89
C ARG A 108 -11.75 9.82 10.02
N TRP A 109 -11.38 9.17 11.12
CA TRP A 109 -10.64 9.80 12.22
C TRP A 109 -9.24 10.28 11.81
N GLY A 110 -8.62 9.62 10.83
CA GLY A 110 -7.34 10.05 10.27
C GLY A 110 -7.42 11.38 9.51
N LEU A 111 -8.61 11.80 9.06
CA LEU A 111 -8.82 13.10 8.41
C LEU A 111 -8.67 14.28 9.37
N LEU A 112 -8.90 14.06 10.67
CA LEU A 112 -8.72 15.08 11.70
C LEU A 112 -7.24 15.37 11.97
N ARG A 113 -6.34 14.47 11.57
CA ARG A 113 -4.90 14.66 11.76
C ARG A 113 -4.35 15.47 10.59
N PRO A 114 -3.48 16.47 10.84
CA PRO A 114 -2.83 17.22 9.78
C PRO A 114 -2.06 16.26 8.88
N SER A 115 -2.19 16.44 7.57
CA SER A 115 -1.60 15.49 6.63
C SER A 115 -0.07 15.64 6.62
N LEU A 116 0.64 14.58 7.00
CA LEU A 116 2.10 14.55 6.95
C LEU A 116 2.59 14.83 5.53
N ARG A 117 1.87 14.31 4.53
CA ARG A 117 2.16 14.56 3.11
C ARG A 117 2.14 16.05 2.78
N ALA A 118 1.08 16.80 3.14
CA ALA A 118 1.05 18.24 2.86
C ALA A 118 2.15 18.99 3.62
N ARG A 119 2.49 18.56 4.83
CA ARG A 119 3.64 19.13 5.57
C ARG A 119 4.95 18.90 4.84
N VAL A 120 5.19 17.68 4.37
CA VAL A 120 6.39 17.33 3.59
C VAL A 120 6.43 18.12 2.28
N GLU A 121 5.33 18.20 1.55
CA GLU A 121 5.23 18.98 0.30
C GLU A 121 5.49 20.47 0.55
N SER A 122 4.93 21.03 1.62
CA SER A 122 5.17 22.42 2.01
C SER A 122 6.63 22.67 2.40
N GLN A 123 7.24 21.75 3.17
CA GLN A 123 8.66 21.84 3.51
C GLN A 123 9.57 21.71 2.29
N GLN A 124 9.25 20.82 1.35
CA GLN A 124 10.00 20.67 0.10
C GLN A 124 9.88 21.93 -0.77
N CYS A 125 8.69 22.54 -0.86
CA CYS A 125 8.51 23.82 -1.54
C CYS A 125 9.32 24.93 -0.85
N GLN A 126 9.27 25.02 0.48
CA GLN A 126 10.08 25.97 1.23
C GLN A 126 11.58 25.75 1.00
N GLN A 127 12.06 24.51 1.02
CA GLN A 127 13.46 24.19 0.72
C GLN A 127 13.87 24.65 -0.68
N LYS A 128 13.02 24.44 -1.71
CA LYS A 128 13.28 24.94 -3.06
C LYS A 128 13.30 26.47 -3.14
N LEU A 129 12.47 27.16 -2.33
CA LEU A 129 12.42 28.62 -2.28
C LEU A 129 13.62 29.24 -1.55
N TYR A 130 14.06 28.64 -0.43
CA TYR A 130 15.18 29.15 0.37
C TYR A 130 16.55 28.71 -0.14
N ALA A 131 16.62 27.55 -0.80
CA ALA A 131 17.83 27.02 -1.44
C ALA A 131 17.55 26.64 -2.90
N PRO A 132 17.17 27.61 -3.76
CA PRO A 132 17.21 27.38 -5.19
C PRO A 132 18.69 27.20 -5.52
N GLY A 133 19.10 25.98 -5.87
CA GLY A 133 20.51 25.70 -6.13
C GLY A 133 21.13 26.75 -7.07
N LYS A 134 22.45 26.94 -7.01
CA LYS A 134 23.17 28.00 -7.77
C LYS A 134 22.97 27.98 -9.29
N ARG A 135 22.38 26.92 -9.86
CA ARG A 135 22.08 26.78 -11.28
C ARG A 135 20.72 27.44 -11.60
N GLN A 136 20.77 28.73 -11.94
CA GLN A 136 19.71 29.43 -12.67
C GLN A 136 20.20 29.78 -14.08
N VAL A 137 20.89 28.85 -14.75
CA VAL A 137 21.31 29.08 -16.14
C VAL A 137 20.12 28.79 -17.03
N ILE A 138 19.43 29.86 -17.42
CA ILE A 138 18.39 29.83 -18.44
C ILE A 138 19.08 30.15 -19.75
N TYR A 139 18.93 29.28 -20.72
CA TYR A 139 19.46 29.53 -22.05
C TYR A 139 18.38 29.99 -23.02
N GLU A 140 18.73 30.89 -23.92
CA GLU A 140 17.83 31.45 -24.93
C GLU A 140 17.88 30.68 -26.26
N LEU A 141 16.90 30.93 -27.12
CA LEU A 141 16.89 30.34 -28.47
C LEU A 141 18.09 30.84 -29.27
N ASP A 142 18.68 29.94 -30.06
CA ASP A 142 19.88 30.15 -30.87
C ASP A 142 21.19 30.44 -30.12
N GLU A 143 21.18 30.34 -28.78
CA GLU A 143 22.39 30.45 -27.97
C GLU A 143 23.34 29.27 -28.17
N ASN A 144 24.65 29.56 -28.19
CA ASN A 144 25.71 28.56 -28.34
C ASN A 144 25.98 27.85 -27.01
N VAL A 145 25.74 26.54 -26.97
CA VAL A 145 25.97 25.68 -25.80
C VAL A 145 26.87 24.50 -26.15
N MET A 146 27.54 23.95 -25.14
CA MET A 146 28.25 22.68 -25.27
C MET A 146 27.31 21.55 -24.84
N ALA A 147 27.06 20.60 -25.73
CA ALA A 147 26.30 19.39 -25.46
C ALA A 147 27.25 18.21 -25.35
N GLU A 148 27.18 17.48 -24.24
CA GLU A 148 27.98 16.28 -24.05
C GLU A 148 27.42 15.13 -24.90
N ASN A 149 28.27 14.54 -25.73
CA ASN A 149 27.92 13.34 -26.48
C ASN A 149 27.90 12.13 -25.54
N VAL A 150 26.70 11.64 -25.24
CA VAL A 150 26.49 10.47 -24.37
C VAL A 150 27.24 9.22 -24.86
N THR A 151 27.48 9.10 -26.17
CA THR A 151 28.17 7.94 -26.76
C THR A 151 29.69 8.03 -26.77
N GLY A 152 30.25 9.24 -26.70
CA GLY A 152 31.70 9.47 -26.83
C GLY A 152 32.36 10.17 -25.64
N LYS A 153 31.58 10.72 -24.70
CA LYS A 153 32.05 11.61 -23.60
C LYS A 153 32.80 12.86 -24.10
N ASP A 154 32.55 13.26 -25.35
CA ASP A 154 33.11 14.47 -25.94
C ASP A 154 32.08 15.60 -25.88
N TRP A 155 32.56 16.82 -25.62
CA TRP A 155 31.72 18.02 -25.63
C TRP A 155 31.65 18.60 -27.04
N VAL A 156 30.44 18.64 -27.61
CA VAL A 156 30.19 19.14 -28.97
C VAL A 156 29.47 20.48 -28.90
N ARG A 157 29.86 21.43 -29.76
CA ARG A 157 29.17 22.72 -29.89
C ARG A 157 27.80 22.51 -30.55
N ALA A 158 26.76 23.07 -29.93
CA ALA A 158 25.39 23.03 -30.41
C ALA A 158 24.68 24.36 -30.17
N LYS A 159 23.59 24.59 -30.91
CA LYS A 159 22.70 25.74 -30.73
C LYS A 159 21.36 25.31 -30.18
N ILE A 160 20.79 26.07 -29.26
CA ILE A 160 19.47 25.73 -28.71
C ILE A 160 18.40 26.04 -29.74
N LYS A 161 17.63 25.03 -30.13
CA LYS A 161 16.54 25.17 -31.09
C LYS A 161 15.18 25.29 -30.41
N LYS A 162 14.99 24.67 -29.26
CA LYS A 162 13.71 24.69 -28.53
C LYS A 162 13.89 24.39 -27.06
N VAL A 163 13.19 25.16 -26.21
CA VAL A 163 13.05 24.85 -24.78
C VAL A 163 11.91 23.83 -24.62
N VAL A 164 12.20 22.66 -24.04
CA VAL A 164 11.21 21.59 -23.80
C VAL A 164 10.70 21.66 -22.36
N SER A 165 11.57 21.97 -21.41
CA SER A 165 11.21 22.22 -20.00
C SER A 165 12.25 23.16 -19.37
N PRO A 166 12.07 23.62 -18.12
CA PRO A 166 13.05 24.48 -17.44
C PRO A 166 14.47 23.91 -17.32
N VAL A 167 14.66 22.61 -17.56
CA VAL A 167 15.96 21.92 -17.46
C VAL A 167 16.25 21.05 -18.70
N VAL A 168 15.36 21.04 -19.70
CA VAL A 168 15.49 20.20 -20.90
C VAL A 168 15.39 21.06 -22.15
N TYR A 169 16.43 21.03 -22.97
CA TYR A 169 16.58 21.84 -24.17
C TYR A 169 16.89 20.94 -25.35
N LEU A 170 16.25 21.21 -26.48
CA LEU A 170 16.56 20.56 -27.74
C LEU A 170 17.62 21.38 -28.46
N VAL A 171 18.78 20.77 -28.68
CA VAL A 171 19.97 21.41 -29.24
C VAL A 171 20.30 20.86 -30.63
N ARG A 172 20.78 21.73 -31.53
CA ARG A 172 21.23 21.39 -32.87
C ARG A 172 22.74 21.47 -32.95
N THR A 173 23.38 20.32 -33.15
CA THR A 173 24.82 20.23 -33.37
C THR A 173 25.23 20.83 -34.72
N ILE A 174 26.50 21.19 -34.86
CA ILE A 174 27.09 21.65 -36.13
C ILE A 174 26.90 20.65 -37.28
N ASP A 175 26.87 19.36 -36.97
CA ASP A 175 26.65 18.27 -37.94
C ASP A 175 25.17 18.13 -38.35
N GLY A 176 24.32 19.07 -37.92
CA GLY A 176 22.89 19.13 -38.26
C GLY A 176 21.99 18.20 -37.43
N ARG A 177 22.55 17.38 -36.53
CA ARG A 177 21.80 16.44 -35.67
C ARG A 177 21.14 17.15 -34.50
N LEU A 178 19.92 16.72 -34.16
CA LEU A 178 19.15 17.26 -33.04
C LEU A 178 19.26 16.34 -31.83
N TRP A 179 19.73 16.87 -30.71
CA TRP A 179 19.85 16.16 -29.43
C TRP A 179 18.88 16.78 -28.41
N LYS A 180 18.47 15.99 -27.43
CA LYS A 180 17.54 16.36 -26.36
C LYS A 180 18.19 16.13 -25.01
#